data_AF-A0A4U9VBR1-F1
#
_entry.id   AF-A0A4U9VBR1-F1
#
_cell.length_a   1.000
_cell.length_b   1.000
_cell.length_c   1.000
_cell.angle_alpha   90.00
_cell.angle_beta   90.00
_cell.angle_gamma   90.00
#
_symmetry.space_group_name_H-M   'P 1'
#
loop_
_entity.id
_entity.type
_entity.pdbx_description
1 polymer ?
#
loop_
_entity_poly.entity_id
_entity_poly.type
_entity_poly.pdbx_seq_one_letter_code
_entity_poly.pdbx_strand_id
1 'polypeptide(L)'
;MAAETFRSPWSSALGWQVALFMGLQSITFYTIIGWFSTFAASHGTSPQQAGFELFVYQIVAIAANFVMVFALPRARDQRGIALVSSLLIFIGVGGLLLLPAHSLIWLIFAGLGAGSSLVLALSFFGLRSQHHHQATVLSGMAQSIGYLLAALGPTLFGLVHDLTQGWTVPLTILLGLTLLQMLFGILAGRRKIIG
;
A
#
# COMPACT_ATOMS: atom_id res chain seq x y z
N MET A 1 21.37 -18.19 31.10
CA MET A 1 21.14 -17.35 29.91
C MET A 1 20.26 -18.17 28.98
N ALA A 2 18.94 -17.96 29.01
CA ALA A 2 18.03 -18.74 28.18
C ALA A 2 18.31 -18.41 26.71
N ALA A 3 18.58 -19.41 25.88
CA ALA A 3 18.72 -19.21 24.45
C ALA A 3 17.39 -18.65 23.92
N GLU A 4 17.36 -17.37 23.54
CA GLU A 4 16.23 -16.81 22.82
C GLU A 4 16.06 -17.60 21.53
N THR A 5 15.04 -18.44 21.48
CA THR A 5 14.76 -19.31 20.34
C THR A 5 14.37 -18.43 19.17
N PHE A 6 15.31 -18.20 18.24
CA PHE A 6 15.07 -17.44 17.04
C PHE A 6 13.94 -18.08 16.22
N ARG A 7 12.79 -17.39 16.14
CA ARG A 7 11.73 -17.74 15.22
C ARG A 7 11.81 -16.92 13.95
N SER A 8 11.92 -17.61 12.82
CA SER A 8 11.95 -16.99 11.50
C SER A 8 10.61 -16.28 11.19
N PRO A 9 10.64 -15.06 10.65
CA PRO A 9 9.44 -14.38 10.15
C PRO A 9 8.67 -15.18 9.09
N TRP A 10 9.36 -16.00 8.29
CA TRP A 10 8.78 -16.84 7.24
C TRP A 10 7.86 -17.94 7.79
N SER A 11 8.08 -18.39 9.04
CA SER A 11 7.25 -19.38 9.73
C SER A 11 6.27 -18.76 10.73
N SER A 12 6.12 -17.42 10.70
CA SER A 12 5.24 -16.67 11.59
C SER A 12 4.08 -16.04 10.83
N ALA A 13 2.87 -16.25 11.33
CA ALA A 13 1.67 -15.60 10.80
C ALA A 13 1.77 -14.07 10.86
N LEU A 14 2.45 -13.52 11.86
CA LEU A 14 2.66 -12.07 11.99
C LEU A 14 3.65 -11.56 10.93
N GLY A 15 4.67 -12.35 10.58
CA GLY A 15 5.59 -12.01 9.49
C GLY A 15 4.88 -11.91 8.14
N TRP A 16 4.02 -12.90 7.85
CA TRP A 16 3.17 -12.87 6.65
C TRP A 16 2.16 -11.72 6.65
N GLN A 17 1.57 -11.37 7.81
CA GLN A 17 0.67 -10.21 7.90
C GLN A 17 1.40 -8.90 7.52
N VAL A 18 2.63 -8.71 7.98
CA VAL A 18 3.44 -7.54 7.65
C VAL A 18 3.85 -7.55 6.17
N ALA A 19 4.30 -8.70 5.66
CA ALA A 19 4.70 -8.84 4.27
C ALA A 19 3.55 -8.62 3.29
N LEU A 20 2.37 -9.15 3.59
CA LEU A 20 1.16 -8.95 2.78
C LEU A 20 0.68 -7.50 2.86
N PHE A 21 0.74 -6.86 4.03
CA PHE A 21 0.42 -5.44 4.14
C PHE A 21 1.34 -4.58 3.27
N MET A 22 2.66 -4.80 3.37
CA MET A 22 3.66 -4.13 2.53
C MET A 22 3.39 -4.37 1.05
N GLY A 23 3.12 -5.62 0.67
CA GLY A 23 2.90 -5.98 -0.72
C GLY A 23 1.60 -5.48 -1.33
N LEU A 24 0.51 -5.44 -0.55
CA LEU A 24 -0.77 -4.87 -0.98
C LEU A 24 -0.71 -3.35 -1.14
N GLN A 25 0.01 -2.67 -0.24
CA GLN A 25 0.29 -1.25 -0.38
C GLN A 25 1.16 -1.00 -1.62
N SER A 26 2.22 -1.78 -1.83
CA SER A 26 3.16 -1.61 -2.93
C SER A 26 2.49 -1.88 -4.28
N ILE A 27 1.78 -3.01 -4.43
CA ILE A 27 1.07 -3.32 -5.67
C ILE A 27 0.09 -2.22 -6.02
N THR A 28 -0.65 -1.68 -5.05
CA THR A 28 -1.63 -0.61 -5.29
C THR A 28 -0.95 0.68 -5.72
N PHE A 29 0.14 1.07 -5.06
CA PHE A 29 0.88 2.28 -5.38
C PHE A 29 1.46 2.25 -6.81
N TYR A 30 2.17 1.18 -7.16
CA TYR A 30 2.81 1.06 -8.48
C TYR A 30 1.80 0.83 -9.60
N THR A 31 0.70 0.12 -9.32
CA THR A 31 -0.47 -0.02 -10.20
C THR A 31 -1.02 1.33 -10.62
N ILE A 32 -1.30 2.22 -9.65
CA ILE A 32 -1.85 3.55 -9.95
C ILE A 32 -0.88 4.32 -10.84
N ILE A 33 0.41 4.32 -10.53
CA ILE A 33 1.43 4.98 -11.35
C ILE A 33 1.49 4.40 -12.77
N GLY A 34 1.41 3.07 -12.90
CA GLY A 34 1.55 2.37 -14.16
C GLY A 34 0.42 2.61 -15.15
N TRP A 35 -0.82 2.74 -14.67
CA TRP A 35 -2.00 2.84 -15.56
C TRP A 35 -2.78 4.12 -15.46
N PHE A 36 -2.51 5.01 -14.51
CA PHE A 36 -3.33 6.21 -14.38
C PHE A 36 -3.34 7.03 -15.67
N SER A 37 -2.21 7.16 -16.37
CA SER A 37 -2.15 7.90 -17.63
C SER A 37 -3.04 7.28 -18.72
N THR A 38 -3.08 5.95 -18.84
CA THR A 38 -3.95 5.27 -19.82
C THR A 38 -5.42 5.32 -19.40
N PHE A 39 -5.70 5.20 -18.10
CA PHE A 39 -7.02 5.42 -17.53
C PHE A 39 -7.53 6.84 -17.83
N ALA A 40 -6.73 7.86 -17.54
CA ALA A 40 -7.08 9.26 -17.78
C ALA A 40 -7.29 9.55 -19.27
N ALA A 41 -6.42 9.01 -20.13
CA ALA A 41 -6.59 9.12 -21.59
C ALA A 41 -7.91 8.51 -22.08
N SER A 42 -8.32 7.36 -21.55
CA SER A 42 -9.61 6.72 -21.91
C SER A 42 -10.83 7.54 -21.46
N HIS A 43 -10.66 8.45 -20.51
CA HIS A 43 -11.70 9.38 -20.04
C HIS A 43 -11.58 10.77 -20.67
N GLY A 44 -10.75 10.93 -21.71
CA GLY A 44 -10.60 12.18 -22.45
C GLY A 44 -9.65 13.21 -21.80
N THR A 45 -8.92 12.83 -20.76
CA THR A 45 -7.94 13.71 -20.10
C THR A 45 -6.68 13.84 -20.97
N SER A 46 -6.16 15.06 -21.10
CA SER A 46 -4.91 15.30 -21.84
C SER A 46 -3.70 14.63 -21.17
N PRO A 47 -2.67 14.21 -21.93
CA PRO A 47 -1.45 13.65 -21.35
C PRO A 47 -0.75 14.59 -20.35
N GLN A 48 -0.78 15.91 -20.62
CA GLN A 48 -0.20 16.93 -19.75
C GLN A 48 -0.93 16.98 -18.40
N GLN A 49 -2.26 16.96 -18.42
CA GLN A 49 -3.06 16.95 -17.20
C GLN A 49 -2.89 15.63 -16.44
N ALA A 50 -2.92 14.49 -17.12
CA ALA A 50 -2.72 13.19 -16.48
C ALA A 50 -1.34 13.10 -15.78
N GLY A 51 -0.30 13.63 -16.42
CA GLY A 51 1.04 13.73 -15.83
C GLY A 51 1.08 14.67 -14.61
N PHE A 52 0.38 15.80 -14.66
CA PHE A 52 0.25 16.71 -13.52
C PHE A 52 -0.46 16.06 -12.32
N GLU A 53 -1.54 15.32 -12.57
CA GLU A 53 -2.28 14.64 -11.52
C GLU A 53 -1.45 13.53 -10.86
N LEU A 54 -0.68 12.76 -11.64
CA LEU A 54 0.30 11.82 -11.10
C LEU A 54 1.41 12.50 -10.32
N PHE A 55 1.88 13.66 -10.78
CA PHE A 55 2.84 14.45 -10.02
C PHE A 55 2.28 14.86 -8.65
N VAL A 56 1.04 15.34 -8.61
CA VAL A 56 0.36 15.68 -7.35
C VAL A 56 0.22 14.46 -6.44
N TYR A 57 -0.18 13.30 -6.99
CA TYR A 57 -0.24 12.04 -6.25
C TYR A 57 1.08 11.72 -5.53
N GLN A 58 2.21 11.84 -6.23
CA GLN A 58 3.53 11.58 -5.68
C GLN A 58 3.92 12.61 -4.59
N ILE A 59 3.69 13.89 -4.84
CA ILE A 59 3.98 14.95 -3.86
C ILE A 59 3.16 14.76 -2.58
N VAL A 60 1.87 14.44 -2.72
CA VAL A 60 0.98 14.18 -1.59
C VAL A 60 1.43 12.92 -0.82
N ALA A 61 1.83 11.86 -1.52
CA ALA A 61 2.38 10.67 -0.88
C ALA A 61 3.67 10.97 -0.10
N ILE A 62 4.57 11.80 -0.65
CA ILE A 62 5.78 12.26 0.05
C ILE A 62 5.42 13.08 1.29
N ALA A 63 4.49 14.03 1.17
CA ALA A 63 4.04 14.84 2.31
C ALA A 63 3.43 13.95 3.41
N ALA A 64 2.59 12.98 3.04
CA ALA A 64 2.00 12.04 3.98
C ALA A 64 3.06 11.15 4.66
N ASN A 65 4.05 10.66 3.91
CA ASN A 65 5.20 9.95 4.47
C ASN A 65 5.87 10.80 5.56
N PHE A 66 6.17 12.06 5.26
CA PHE A 66 6.86 12.95 6.17
C PHE A 66 6.05 13.19 7.46
N VAL A 67 4.75 13.49 7.34
CA VAL A 67 3.85 13.64 8.49
C VAL A 67 3.83 12.37 9.35
N MET A 68 3.78 11.20 8.70
CA MET A 68 3.69 9.92 9.35
C MET A 68 4.97 9.56 10.15
N VAL A 69 6.16 9.95 9.68
CA VAL A 69 7.42 9.76 10.40
C VAL A 69 7.38 10.43 11.79
N PHE A 70 6.72 11.59 11.93
CA PHE A 70 6.57 12.27 13.23
C PHE A 70 5.37 11.78 14.04
N ALA A 71 4.29 11.35 13.38
CA ALA A 71 3.07 10.91 14.05
C ALA A 71 3.21 9.50 14.64
N LEU A 72 3.84 8.59 13.91
CA LEU A 72 3.87 7.16 14.24
C LEU A 72 4.54 6.82 15.59
N PRO A 73 5.66 7.45 16.00
CA PRO A 73 6.26 7.19 17.30
C PRO A 73 5.37 7.59 18.48
N ARG A 74 4.45 8.55 18.27
CA ARG A 74 3.50 9.02 19.30
C ARG A 74 2.26 8.12 19.39
N ALA A 75 2.01 7.28 18.39
CA ALA A 75 0.85 6.41 18.34
C ALA A 75 1.02 5.18 19.24
N ARG A 76 0.10 4.99 20.19
CA ARG A 76 0.08 3.82 21.08
C ARG A 76 -0.43 2.55 20.40
N ASP A 77 -1.32 2.72 19.43
CA ASP A 77 -1.89 1.65 18.60
C ASP A 77 -1.81 2.02 17.11
N GLN A 78 -1.31 1.08 16.31
CA GLN A 78 -1.09 1.27 14.88
C GLN A 78 -2.23 0.76 14.01
N ARG A 79 -3.21 0.06 14.61
CA ARG A 79 -4.40 -0.42 13.88
C ARG A 79 -5.20 0.73 13.28
N GLY A 80 -5.39 1.80 14.06
CA GLY A 80 -6.14 2.98 13.61
C GLY A 80 -5.48 3.63 12.40
N ILE A 81 -4.15 3.76 12.42
CA ILE A 81 -3.44 4.37 11.28
C ILE A 81 -3.44 3.44 10.07
N ALA A 82 -3.29 2.13 10.28
CA ALA A 82 -3.40 1.15 9.20
C ALA A 82 -4.77 1.20 8.51
N LEU A 83 -5.84 1.30 9.31
CA LEU A 83 -7.22 1.39 8.83
C LEU A 83 -7.45 2.69 8.07
N VAL A 84 -7.09 3.84 8.65
CA VAL A 84 -7.27 5.16 8.04
C VAL A 84 -6.47 5.27 6.74
N SER A 85 -5.19 4.90 6.75
CA SER A 85 -4.36 4.95 5.54
C SER A 85 -4.91 4.06 4.43
N SER A 86 -5.32 2.84 4.73
CA SER A 86 -5.91 1.93 3.73
C SER A 86 -7.29 2.40 3.26
N LEU A 87 -8.07 3.05 4.13
CA LEU A 87 -9.37 3.66 3.78
C LEU A 87 -9.22 4.85 2.83
N LEU A 88 -8.20 5.68 3.02
CA LEU A 88 -7.90 6.77 2.10
C LEU A 88 -7.57 6.22 0.69
N ILE A 89 -6.83 5.12 0.60
CA ILE A 89 -6.58 4.44 -0.69
C ILE A 89 -7.87 3.88 -1.27
N PHE A 90 -8.69 3.20 -0.46
CA PHE A 90 -9.99 2.66 -0.90
C PHE A 90 -10.91 3.75 -1.45
N ILE A 91 -11.00 4.90 -0.76
CA ILE A 91 -11.78 6.07 -1.20
C ILE A 91 -11.21 6.63 -2.51
N GLY A 92 -9.88 6.74 -2.63
CA GLY A 92 -9.25 7.20 -3.87
C GLY A 92 -9.53 6.27 -5.05
N VAL A 93 -9.34 4.97 -4.90
CA VAL A 93 -9.62 4.01 -5.97
C VAL A 93 -11.12 3.95 -6.29
N GLY A 94 -11.98 3.98 -5.28
CA GLY A 94 -13.44 3.96 -5.46
C GLY A 94 -13.97 5.22 -6.13
N GLY A 95 -13.36 6.36 -5.81
CA GLY A 95 -13.63 7.63 -6.45
C GLY A 95 -13.25 7.64 -7.93
N LEU A 96 -12.09 7.07 -8.28
CA LEU A 96 -11.71 6.89 -9.69
C LEU A 96 -12.70 6.00 -10.45
N LEU A 97 -13.26 4.97 -9.79
CA LEU A 97 -14.26 4.09 -10.40
C LEU A 97 -15.62 4.76 -10.63
N LEU A 98 -16.09 5.57 -9.67
CA LEU A 98 -17.45 6.12 -9.68
C LEU A 98 -17.52 7.52 -10.31
N LEU A 99 -16.51 8.35 -10.09
CA LEU A 99 -16.48 9.77 -10.46
C LEU A 99 -15.12 10.12 -11.11
N PRO A 100 -14.80 9.54 -12.30
CA PRO A 100 -13.52 9.71 -12.97
C PRO A 100 -13.19 11.17 -13.33
N ALA A 101 -14.21 12.02 -13.52
CA ALA A 101 -14.04 13.44 -13.81
C ALA A 101 -13.34 14.25 -12.69
N HIS A 102 -13.26 13.70 -11.48
CA HIS A 102 -12.61 14.32 -10.33
C HIS A 102 -11.34 13.58 -9.90
N SER A 103 -10.65 12.95 -10.85
CA SER A 103 -9.45 12.12 -10.66
C SER A 103 -8.39 12.74 -9.75
N LEU A 104 -8.13 14.05 -9.84
CA LEU A 104 -7.18 14.74 -8.98
C LEU A 104 -7.51 14.62 -7.48
N ILE A 105 -8.79 14.80 -7.11
CA ILE A 105 -9.23 14.71 -5.70
C ILE A 105 -9.01 13.28 -5.19
N TRP A 106 -9.36 12.30 -6.00
CA TRP A 106 -9.22 10.89 -5.65
C TRP A 106 -7.76 10.46 -5.54
N LEU A 107 -6.89 10.99 -6.40
CA LEU A 107 -5.46 10.80 -6.29
C LEU A 107 -4.87 11.46 -5.04
N ILE A 108 -5.38 12.61 -4.59
CA ILE A 108 -4.96 13.18 -3.30
C ILE A 108 -5.28 12.20 -2.16
N PHE A 109 -6.50 11.65 -2.11
CA PHE A 109 -6.85 10.63 -1.11
C PHE A 109 -5.96 9.39 -1.21
N ALA A 110 -5.79 8.84 -2.42
CA ALA A 110 -4.93 7.68 -2.63
C ALA A 110 -3.48 7.95 -2.23
N GLY A 111 -2.94 9.13 -2.54
CA GLY A 111 -1.57 9.53 -2.20
C GLY A 111 -1.38 9.64 -0.69
N LEU A 112 -2.32 10.28 0.02
CA LEU A 112 -2.27 10.40 1.49
C LEU A 112 -2.24 9.02 2.16
N GLY A 113 -3.08 8.11 1.67
CA GLY A 113 -3.13 6.74 2.15
C GLY A 113 -1.88 5.94 1.81
N ALA A 114 -1.39 6.04 0.57
CA ALA A 114 -0.23 5.29 0.08
C ALA A 114 1.07 5.68 0.78
N GLY A 115 1.30 6.98 1.00
CA GLY A 115 2.45 7.45 1.79
C GLY A 115 2.35 6.99 3.25
N SER A 116 1.21 7.23 3.90
CA SER A 116 1.03 6.85 5.31
C SER A 116 1.20 5.34 5.55
N SER A 117 0.70 4.51 4.63
CA SER A 117 0.82 3.05 4.70
C SER A 117 2.24 2.55 4.44
N LEU A 118 3.02 3.21 3.58
CA LEU A 118 4.43 2.86 3.37
C LEU A 118 5.27 3.03 4.65
N VAL A 119 5.22 4.20 5.29
CA VAL A 119 5.96 4.44 6.54
C VAL A 119 5.53 3.46 7.63
N LEU A 120 4.24 3.17 7.70
CA LEU A 120 3.72 2.21 8.65
C LEU A 120 4.25 0.79 8.38
N ALA A 121 4.27 0.36 7.13
CA ALA A 121 4.78 -0.95 6.74
C ALA A 121 6.27 -1.11 7.10
N LEU A 122 7.09 -0.12 6.76
CA LEU A 122 8.52 -0.12 7.10
C LEU A 122 8.75 -0.15 8.61
N SER A 123 7.91 0.55 9.38
CA SER A 123 8.01 0.58 10.83
C SER A 123 7.62 -0.72 11.50
N PHE A 124 6.74 -1.53 10.88
CA PHE A 124 6.43 -2.87 11.39
C PHE A 124 7.65 -3.79 11.41
N PHE A 125 8.67 -3.56 10.59
CA PHE A 125 9.89 -4.38 10.59
C PHE A 125 10.59 -4.33 11.96
N GLY A 126 10.63 -3.15 12.58
CA GLY A 126 11.16 -2.99 13.94
C GLY A 126 10.11 -3.35 15.00
N LEU A 127 8.89 -2.83 14.88
CA LEU A 127 7.85 -2.96 15.91
C LEU A 127 7.35 -4.41 16.13
N ARG A 128 7.59 -5.31 15.16
CA ARG A 128 7.17 -6.71 15.21
C ARG A 128 8.32 -7.69 15.40
N SER A 129 9.53 -7.19 15.58
CA SER A 129 10.71 -8.02 15.82
C SER A 129 11.22 -7.86 17.24
N GLN A 130 11.77 -8.95 17.80
CA GLN A 130 12.39 -8.97 19.12
C GLN A 130 13.80 -8.40 19.11
N HIS A 131 14.57 -8.69 18.05
CA HIS A 131 15.96 -8.25 17.90
C HIS A 131 16.26 -7.80 16.47
N HIS A 132 17.35 -7.06 16.33
CA HIS A 132 17.82 -6.50 15.05
C HIS A 132 17.91 -7.54 13.92
N HIS A 133 18.43 -8.75 14.20
CA HIS A 133 18.51 -9.80 13.19
C HIS A 133 17.12 -10.21 12.65
N GLN A 134 16.14 -10.36 13.53
CA GLN A 134 14.77 -10.72 13.11
C GLN A 134 14.11 -9.59 12.31
N ALA A 135 14.39 -8.33 12.65
CA ALA A 135 13.93 -7.17 11.89
C ALA A 135 14.53 -7.14 10.47
N THR A 136 15.82 -7.46 10.33
CA THR A 136 16.50 -7.57 9.03
C THR A 136 15.86 -8.66 8.16
N VAL A 137 15.62 -9.85 8.73
CA VAL A 137 14.99 -10.96 7.98
C VAL A 137 13.55 -10.62 7.59
N LEU A 138 12.78 -9.99 8.49
CA LEU A 138 11.41 -9.58 8.20
C LEU A 138 11.35 -8.50 7.12
N SER A 139 12.26 -7.52 7.19
CA SER A 139 12.40 -6.48 6.18
C SER A 139 12.73 -7.07 4.81
N GLY A 140 13.71 -7.98 4.75
CA GLY A 140 14.05 -8.68 3.50
C GLY A 140 12.86 -9.44 2.92
N MET A 141 12.17 -10.25 3.75
CA MET A 141 10.97 -10.98 3.34
C MET A 141 9.87 -10.05 2.80
N ALA A 142 9.51 -9.01 3.54
CA ALA A 142 8.44 -8.09 3.18
C ALA A 142 8.78 -7.27 1.93
N GLN A 143 10.03 -6.84 1.78
CA GLN A 143 10.48 -6.13 0.58
C GLN A 143 10.49 -7.05 -0.64
N SER A 144 10.99 -8.29 -0.52
CA SER A 144 10.98 -9.24 -1.64
C SER A 144 9.56 -9.54 -2.12
N ILE A 145 8.64 -9.83 -1.19
CA ILE A 145 7.23 -10.06 -1.53
C ILE A 145 6.61 -8.78 -2.11
N GLY A 146 6.87 -7.63 -1.50
CA GLY A 146 6.27 -6.37 -1.90
C GLY A 146 6.72 -5.90 -3.28
N TYR A 147 8.00 -5.99 -3.59
CA TYR A 147 8.52 -5.63 -4.91
C TYR A 147 8.19 -6.66 -5.99
N LEU A 148 8.07 -7.95 -5.64
CA LEU A 148 7.55 -8.95 -6.58
C LEU A 148 6.11 -8.62 -6.99
N LEU A 149 5.25 -8.30 -6.00
CA LEU A 149 3.87 -7.88 -6.28
C LEU A 149 3.82 -6.54 -7.02
N ALA A 150 4.69 -5.58 -6.69
CA ALA A 150 4.80 -4.31 -7.39
C ALA A 150 5.20 -4.47 -8.86
N ALA A 151 6.10 -5.40 -9.17
CA ALA A 151 6.51 -5.69 -10.54
C ALA A 151 5.38 -6.35 -11.33
N LEU A 152 4.65 -7.28 -10.70
CA LEU A 152 3.56 -8.00 -11.35
C LEU A 152 2.28 -7.18 -11.50
N GLY A 153 2.03 -6.23 -10.59
CA GLY A 153 0.84 -5.38 -10.59
C GLY A 153 0.58 -4.77 -11.96
N PRO A 154 1.36 -3.78 -12.40
CA PRO A 154 1.26 -3.06 -13.68
C PRO A 154 1.11 -3.94 -14.93
N THR A 155 1.60 -5.17 -14.90
CA THR A 155 1.41 -6.10 -16.03
C THR A 155 0.08 -6.84 -15.92
N LEU A 156 -0.27 -7.34 -14.73
CA LEU A 156 -1.47 -8.15 -14.53
C LEU A 156 -2.75 -7.35 -14.76
N PHE A 157 -2.88 -6.12 -14.23
CA PHE A 157 -4.12 -5.38 -14.50
C PHE A 157 -4.14 -4.74 -15.89
N GLY A 158 -2.99 -4.56 -16.54
CA GLY A 158 -2.93 -4.21 -17.96
C GLY A 158 -3.54 -5.34 -18.79
N LEU A 159 -3.15 -6.59 -18.52
CA LEU A 159 -3.77 -7.75 -19.15
C LEU A 159 -5.27 -7.86 -18.85
N VAL A 160 -5.70 -7.63 -17.60
CA VAL A 160 -7.13 -7.61 -17.26
C VAL A 160 -7.86 -6.52 -18.03
N HIS A 161 -7.27 -5.33 -18.16
CA HIS A 161 -7.83 -4.24 -18.95
C HIS A 161 -7.98 -4.65 -20.43
N ASP A 162 -6.94 -5.23 -21.02
CA ASP A 162 -6.95 -5.69 -22.41
C ASP A 162 -8.01 -6.78 -22.66
N LEU A 163 -8.22 -7.69 -21.69
CA LEU A 163 -9.24 -8.74 -21.81
C LEU A 163 -10.67 -8.23 -21.58
N THR A 164 -10.83 -7.22 -20.71
CA THR A 164 -12.16 -6.71 -20.31
C THR A 164 -12.59 -5.47 -21.10
N GLN A 165 -11.68 -4.87 -21.88
CA GLN A 165 -11.90 -3.67 -22.69
C GLN A 165 -12.45 -2.48 -21.87
N GLY A 166 -12.06 -2.40 -20.58
CA GLY A 166 -12.57 -1.39 -19.67
C GLY A 166 -11.80 -1.32 -18.35
N TRP A 167 -12.05 -0.25 -17.58
CA TRP A 167 -11.36 0.01 -16.31
C TRP A 167 -12.12 -0.46 -15.07
N THR A 168 -13.39 -0.80 -15.22
CA THR A 168 -14.26 -1.23 -14.11
C THR A 168 -13.71 -2.47 -13.40
N VAL A 169 -13.32 -3.51 -14.15
CA VAL A 169 -12.81 -4.76 -13.56
C VAL A 169 -11.44 -4.55 -12.89
N PRO A 170 -10.42 -3.95 -13.56
CA PRO A 170 -9.16 -3.59 -12.92
C PRO A 170 -9.33 -2.81 -11.60
N LEU A 171 -10.14 -1.75 -11.61
CA LEU A 171 -10.36 -0.92 -10.42
C LEU A 171 -11.13 -1.67 -9.31
N THR A 172 -12.06 -2.55 -9.66
CA THR A 172 -12.79 -3.38 -8.68
C THR A 172 -11.86 -4.39 -8.01
N ILE A 173 -10.95 -5.02 -8.78
CA ILE A 173 -9.91 -5.87 -8.21
C ILE A 173 -9.02 -5.06 -7.26
N LEU A 174 -8.64 -3.85 -7.66
CA LEU A 174 -7.81 -2.96 -6.85
C LEU A 174 -8.52 -2.59 -5.54
N LEU A 175 -9.81 -2.28 -5.58
CA LEU A 175 -10.64 -2.09 -4.38
C LEU A 175 -10.61 -3.31 -3.47
N GLY A 176 -10.76 -4.52 -4.03
CA GLY A 176 -10.62 -5.76 -3.28
C GLY A 176 -9.25 -5.88 -2.57
N LEU A 177 -8.16 -5.52 -3.26
CA LEU A 177 -6.82 -5.52 -2.65
C LEU A 177 -6.69 -4.49 -1.52
N THR A 178 -7.31 -3.32 -1.64
CA THR A 178 -7.30 -2.32 -0.56
C THR A 178 -8.09 -2.77 0.67
N LEU A 179 -9.15 -3.57 0.50
CA LEU A 179 -9.86 -4.22 1.62
C LEU A 179 -8.98 -5.28 2.31
N LEU A 180 -8.25 -6.07 1.53
CA LEU A 180 -7.25 -6.99 2.08
C LEU A 180 -6.15 -6.22 2.81
N GLN A 181 -5.72 -5.07 2.29
CA GLN A 181 -4.73 -4.21 2.93
C GLN A 181 -5.24 -3.72 4.30
N MET A 182 -6.51 -3.32 4.41
CA MET A 182 -7.13 -2.97 5.70
C MET A 182 -7.06 -4.15 6.67
N LEU A 183 -7.46 -5.33 6.22
CA LEU A 183 -7.45 -6.54 7.05
C LEU A 183 -6.04 -6.83 7.58
N PHE A 184 -5.05 -6.95 6.69
CA PHE A 184 -3.68 -7.23 7.09
C PHE A 184 -3.05 -6.09 7.89
N GLY A 185 -3.44 -4.84 7.62
CA GLY A 185 -3.04 -3.66 8.38
C GLY A 185 -3.53 -3.70 9.82
N ILE A 186 -4.79 -4.08 10.06
CA ILE A 186 -5.34 -4.27 11.41
C ILE A 186 -4.64 -5.44 12.11
N LEU A 187 -4.42 -6.55 11.41
CA LEU A 187 -3.76 -7.74 11.96
C LEU A 187 -2.30 -7.48 12.35
N ALA A 188 -1.55 -6.78 11.49
CA ALA A 188 -0.17 -6.36 11.73
C ALA A 188 -0.07 -5.18 12.71
N GLY A 189 -1.12 -4.36 12.82
CA GLY A 189 -1.20 -3.23 13.76
C GLY A 189 -1.29 -3.65 15.22
N ARG A 190 -1.65 -4.92 15.51
CA ARG A 190 -1.75 -5.45 16.88
C ARG A 190 -0.40 -5.42 17.59
N ARG A 191 -0.38 -4.93 18.84
CA ARG A 191 0.79 -4.86 19.74
C ARG A 191 1.34 -6.24 20.13
N LYS A 192 1.88 -6.96 19.13
CA LYS A 192 2.50 -8.27 19.23
C LYS A 192 3.87 -8.22 18.55
N ILE A 193 4.75 -9.13 18.94
CA ILE A 193 6.08 -9.33 18.37
C ILE A 193 6.21 -10.80 17.96
N ILE A 194 7.07 -11.09 16.99
CA ILE A 194 7.40 -12.47 16.61
C ILE A 194 8.32 -13.04 17.69
N GLY A 195 7.79 -13.94 18.52
CA GLY A 195 8.57 -14.70 19.51
C GLY A 195 8.77 -16.15 19.14
#